data_AF-A0A9D4RH68-F1
#
_entry.id   AF-A0A9D4RH68-F1
#
_cell.length_a   1.000
_cell.length_b   1.000
_cell.length_c   1.000
_cell.angle_alpha   90.00
_cell.angle_beta   90.00
_cell.angle_gamma   90.00
#
_symmetry.space_group_name_H-M   'P 1'
#
loop_
_entity.id
_entity.type
_entity.pdbx_description
1 polymer ?
#
loop_
_entity_poly.entity_id
_entity_poly.type
_entity_poly.pdbx_seq_one_letter_code
_entity_poly.pdbx_strand_id
1 'polypeptide(L)'
;MSTSPIVFPFVTFAQRRKDITMLLFAVLLLISVKAPTTLGLVCLACDQVESIRDCSDIQTCGPNEICYLDGHYTVQGHLTYQGGCRDRRRCPTVLGGKRDSNLFCSQCCDQPWCQATLCGGKGYPADRGLMCYDCPQGLDHAEDCDRIIEASSDQACVESLVATNHGTIKYVTSLIGKAACSRLMATIHVDEIVGKRQSTGSNGLCYNCCNSDLCNNQCVSKNQTAQVCQDTGTLETCSLAQGYVCGDKTMAFNAGCLLTCGFC
;
A
#
# COMPACT_ATOMS: atom_id res chain seq x y z
N MET A 1 89.08 -4.61 -11.98
CA MET A 1 88.28 -4.08 -10.85
C MET A 1 86.99 -3.56 -11.45
N SER A 2 85.89 -4.26 -11.20
CA SER A 2 84.56 -4.01 -11.77
C SER A 2 83.70 -3.35 -10.71
N THR A 3 83.16 -2.17 -10.99
CA THR A 3 82.23 -1.46 -10.12
C THR A 3 80.89 -1.34 -10.83
N SER A 4 79.92 -2.13 -10.38
CA SER A 4 78.52 -2.06 -10.80
C SER A 4 77.80 -0.91 -10.08
N PRO A 5 76.96 -0.11 -10.75
CA PRO A 5 76.11 0.87 -10.09
C PRO A 5 74.85 0.23 -9.50
N ILE A 6 74.51 0.62 -8.26
CA ILE A 6 73.28 0.28 -7.56
C ILE A 6 72.18 1.22 -8.04
N VAL A 7 71.18 0.69 -8.75
CA VAL A 7 69.97 1.41 -9.14
C VAL A 7 68.91 1.20 -8.05
N PHE A 8 68.54 2.25 -7.34
CA PHE A 8 67.41 2.25 -6.42
C PHE A 8 66.09 2.46 -7.19
N PRO A 9 65.05 1.64 -6.97
CA PRO A 9 63.75 1.85 -7.60
C PRO A 9 62.98 2.96 -6.87
N PHE A 10 63.02 4.18 -7.40
CA PHE A 10 62.06 5.25 -7.11
C PHE A 10 60.75 5.02 -7.86
N VAL A 11 60.01 3.97 -7.51
CA VAL A 11 58.63 3.82 -7.97
C VAL A 11 57.83 3.31 -6.78
N THR A 12 56.80 4.05 -6.37
CA THR A 12 55.52 3.58 -5.77
C THR A 12 54.84 4.56 -4.79
N PHE A 13 55.16 5.86 -4.75
CA PHE A 13 54.36 6.81 -3.92
C PHE A 13 53.21 7.50 -4.67
N ALA A 14 53.28 7.63 -6.00
CA ALA A 14 52.24 8.31 -6.78
C ALA A 14 51.01 7.44 -7.12
N GLN A 15 51.13 6.10 -7.05
CA GLN A 15 50.08 5.17 -7.44
C GLN A 15 49.01 4.99 -6.34
N ARG A 16 49.39 5.01 -5.04
CA ARG A 16 48.46 4.80 -3.91
C ARG A 16 47.44 5.93 -3.70
N ARG A 17 47.67 7.14 -4.24
CA ARG A 17 46.74 8.27 -4.06
C ARG A 17 45.50 8.17 -4.94
N LYS A 18 45.59 7.52 -6.11
CA LYS A 18 44.46 7.38 -7.03
C LYS A 18 43.43 6.37 -6.53
N ASP A 19 43.90 5.32 -5.83
CA ASP A 19 43.04 4.26 -5.31
C ASP A 19 42.17 4.76 -4.14
N ILE A 20 42.71 5.59 -3.24
CA ILE A 20 41.94 6.16 -2.12
C ILE A 20 40.86 7.13 -2.61
N THR A 21 41.16 7.96 -3.62
CA THR A 21 40.16 8.85 -4.21
C THR A 21 39.06 8.11 -4.95
N MET A 22 39.35 7.00 -5.64
CA MET A 22 38.32 6.17 -6.26
C MET A 22 37.46 5.44 -5.22
N LEU A 23 38.06 4.95 -4.12
CA LEU A 23 37.33 4.30 -3.04
C LEU A 23 36.41 5.28 -2.31
N LEU A 24 36.87 6.51 -2.05
CA LEU A 24 36.03 7.58 -1.47
C LEU A 24 34.87 7.97 -2.39
N PHE A 25 35.09 8.06 -3.71
CA PHE A 25 34.03 8.38 -4.67
C PHE A 25 33.00 7.24 -4.78
N ALA A 26 33.45 5.98 -4.79
CA ALA A 26 32.57 4.81 -4.78
C ALA A 26 31.76 4.71 -3.48
N VAL A 27 32.37 5.02 -2.32
CA VAL A 27 31.67 5.06 -1.03
C VAL A 27 30.66 6.23 -0.98
N LEU A 28 31.00 7.41 -1.50
CA LEU A 28 30.07 8.53 -1.63
C LEU A 28 28.88 8.22 -2.56
N LEU A 29 29.11 7.49 -3.66
CA LEU A 29 28.05 6.99 -4.54
C LEU A 29 27.16 5.92 -3.88
N LEU A 30 27.73 5.06 -3.03
CA LEU A 30 26.95 4.07 -2.27
C LEU A 30 26.15 4.70 -1.11
N ILE A 31 26.63 5.82 -0.55
CA ILE A 31 25.91 6.62 0.46
C ILE A 31 24.90 7.56 -0.21
N SER A 32 24.98 7.74 -1.53
CA SER A 32 24.03 8.55 -2.31
C SER A 32 22.68 7.85 -2.43
N VAL A 33 21.90 8.02 -1.35
CA VAL A 33 20.48 8.38 -1.42
C VAL A 33 19.55 7.26 -1.89
N LYS A 34 19.37 6.25 -1.03
CA LYS A 34 17.98 5.87 -0.76
C LYS A 34 17.38 7.03 0.03
N ALA A 35 16.80 8.00 -0.69
CA ALA A 35 15.92 8.95 -0.03
C ALA A 35 14.89 8.09 0.71
N PRO A 36 14.60 8.35 1.99
CA PRO A 36 13.44 7.73 2.61
C PRO A 36 12.29 7.99 1.65
N THR A 37 11.67 6.93 1.14
CA THR A 37 10.36 7.03 0.52
C THR A 37 9.47 7.59 1.62
N THR A 38 9.37 8.91 1.65
CA THR A 38 8.45 9.62 2.52
C THR A 38 7.09 9.18 2.04
N LEU A 39 6.52 8.19 2.73
CA LEU A 39 5.10 7.88 2.67
C LEU A 39 4.38 9.23 2.70
N GLY A 40 3.71 9.57 1.60
CA GLY A 40 3.10 10.88 1.45
C GLY A 40 2.08 11.11 2.55
N LEU A 41 1.87 12.38 2.91
CA LEU A 41 0.87 12.74 3.90
C LEU A 41 -0.51 12.37 3.36
N VAL A 42 -1.27 11.54 4.07
CA VAL A 42 -2.63 11.16 3.66
C VAL A 42 -3.65 12.13 4.25
N CYS A 43 -4.49 12.69 3.39
CA CYS A 43 -5.53 13.64 3.74
C CYS A 43 -6.89 13.16 3.22
N LEU A 44 -7.96 13.64 3.84
CA LEU A 44 -9.33 13.50 3.32
C LEU A 44 -9.50 14.34 2.06
N ALA A 45 -10.10 13.75 1.03
CA ALA A 45 -10.38 14.33 -0.27
C ALA A 45 -11.89 14.56 -0.41
N CYS A 46 -12.38 15.69 0.11
CA CYS A 46 -13.83 15.91 0.23
C CYS A 46 -14.27 17.03 -0.71
N ASP A 47 -15.40 16.83 -1.38
CA ASP A 47 -16.03 17.85 -2.21
C ASP A 47 -17.43 18.18 -1.70
N GLN A 48 -17.59 19.39 -1.15
CA GLN A 48 -18.86 19.95 -0.68
C GLN A 48 -19.68 19.05 0.27
N VAL A 49 -19.03 18.41 1.25
CA VAL A 49 -19.70 17.58 2.26
C VAL A 49 -20.29 18.43 3.39
N GLU A 50 -21.44 18.07 3.95
CA GLU A 50 -22.05 18.80 5.08
C GLU A 50 -21.23 18.64 6.38
N SER A 51 -20.57 17.48 6.53
CA SER A 51 -19.73 17.13 7.67
C SER A 51 -18.45 16.48 7.15
N ILE A 52 -17.30 16.98 7.62
CA ILE A 52 -15.99 16.41 7.28
C ILE A 52 -15.85 14.94 7.71
N ARG A 53 -16.67 14.49 8.67
CA ARG A 53 -16.66 13.10 9.14
C ARG A 53 -17.32 12.14 8.16
N ASP A 54 -18.17 12.66 7.28
CA ASP A 54 -18.92 11.85 6.30
C ASP A 54 -18.09 11.61 5.04
N CYS A 55 -16.89 12.20 4.97
CA CYS A 55 -15.95 12.04 3.89
C CYS A 55 -15.25 10.68 3.99
N SER A 56 -15.48 9.83 2.99
CA SER A 56 -14.87 8.51 2.84
C SER A 56 -13.65 8.50 1.91
N ASP A 57 -13.42 9.59 1.20
CA ASP A 57 -12.40 9.64 0.16
C ASP A 57 -11.12 10.25 0.71
N ILE A 58 -10.00 9.71 0.25
CA ILE A 58 -8.67 9.98 0.78
C ILE A 58 -7.69 10.13 -0.36
N GLN A 59 -6.64 10.91 -0.13
CA GLN A 59 -5.60 11.10 -1.12
C GLN A 59 -4.25 11.28 -0.46
N THR A 60 -3.22 10.79 -1.13
CA THR A 60 -1.83 10.96 -0.72
C THR A 60 -1.28 12.25 -1.31
N CYS A 61 -0.86 13.18 -0.46
CA CYS A 61 -0.27 14.45 -0.84
C CYS A 61 1.15 14.30 -1.36
N GLY A 62 1.51 15.18 -2.29
CA GLY A 62 2.88 15.33 -2.76
C GLY A 62 3.84 15.89 -1.67
N PRO A 63 5.15 15.88 -1.92
CA PRO A 63 6.17 16.24 -0.92
C PRO A 63 6.07 17.67 -0.34
N ASN A 64 5.48 18.59 -1.09
CA ASN A 64 5.32 20.00 -0.70
C ASN A 64 3.86 20.36 -0.39
N GLU A 65 2.97 19.37 -0.33
CA GLU A 65 1.57 19.55 -0.07
C GLU A 65 1.23 19.20 1.38
N ILE A 66 0.17 19.84 1.90
CA ILE A 66 -0.37 19.60 3.23
C ILE A 66 -1.90 19.46 3.17
N CYS A 67 -2.50 18.87 4.20
CA CYS A 67 -3.94 18.76 4.29
C CYS A 67 -4.58 20.13 4.49
N TYR A 68 -5.68 20.41 3.79
CA TYR A 68 -6.47 21.61 4.01
C TYR A 68 -7.95 21.31 4.19
N LEU A 69 -8.64 22.24 4.85
CA LEU A 69 -10.08 22.25 4.97
C LEU A 69 -10.59 23.67 4.75
N ASP A 70 -11.42 23.84 3.73
CA ASP A 70 -12.15 25.06 3.45
C ASP A 70 -13.64 24.82 3.75
N GLY A 71 -14.26 25.73 4.50
CA GLY A 71 -15.68 25.71 4.81
C GLY A 71 -16.38 26.82 4.03
N HIS A 72 -17.49 26.51 3.36
CA HIS A 72 -18.22 27.43 2.49
C HIS A 72 -19.70 27.47 2.83
N TYR A 73 -20.33 28.64 2.72
CA TYR A 73 -21.78 28.74 2.67
C TYR A 73 -22.25 28.62 1.22
N THR A 74 -23.17 27.68 0.96
CA THR A 74 -23.85 27.58 -0.33
C THR A 74 -24.77 28.79 -0.54
N VAL A 75 -25.26 28.99 -1.77
CA VAL A 75 -26.23 30.05 -2.08
C VAL A 75 -27.54 29.94 -1.27
N GLN A 76 -27.82 28.76 -0.71
CA GLN A 76 -28.97 28.47 0.16
C GLN A 76 -28.66 28.69 1.65
N GLY A 77 -27.42 29.05 2.00
CA GLY A 77 -26.98 29.26 3.37
C GLY A 77 -26.57 27.97 4.11
N HIS A 78 -26.46 26.83 3.44
CA HIS A 78 -25.94 25.60 4.04
C HIS A 78 -24.42 25.65 4.14
N LEU A 79 -23.86 25.15 5.25
CA LEU A 79 -22.41 25.03 5.43
C LEU A 79 -21.93 23.72 4.81
N THR A 80 -20.99 23.81 3.89
CA THR A 80 -20.30 22.65 3.28
C THR A 80 -18.81 22.76 3.48
N TYR A 81 -18.12 21.64 3.38
CA TYR A 81 -16.68 21.51 3.56
C TYR A 81 -16.04 20.92 2.31
N GLN A 82 -14.87 21.45 1.96
CA GLN A 82 -14.01 20.95 0.91
C GLN A 82 -12.63 20.70 1.50
N GLY A 83 -12.04 19.55 1.21
CA GLY A 83 -10.76 19.14 1.75
C GLY A 83 -9.91 18.40 0.73
N GLY A 84 -8.60 18.40 0.96
CA GLY A 84 -7.66 17.67 0.14
C GLY A 84 -6.22 18.08 0.44
N CYS A 85 -5.38 17.95 -0.57
CA CYS A 85 -4.00 18.42 -0.58
C CYS A 85 -3.89 19.80 -1.22
N ARG A 86 -3.08 20.68 -0.63
CA ARG A 86 -2.67 21.93 -1.27
C ARG A 86 -1.21 22.22 -0.97
N ASP A 87 -0.56 22.97 -1.85
CA ASP A 87 0.81 23.44 -1.63
C ASP A 87 0.93 24.18 -0.29
N ARG A 88 1.94 23.83 0.50
CA ARG A 88 2.20 24.39 1.85
C ARG A 88 2.26 25.92 1.85
N ARG A 89 2.75 26.54 0.76
CA ARG A 89 2.86 28.00 0.61
C ARG A 89 1.51 28.66 0.36
N ARG A 90 0.52 27.92 -0.14
CA ARG A 90 -0.85 28.39 -0.35
C ARG A 90 -1.70 28.27 0.91
N CYS A 91 -1.20 27.65 1.97
CA CYS A 91 -1.92 27.63 3.23
C CYS A 91 -2.02 29.06 3.77
N PRO A 92 -3.22 29.55 4.14
CA PRO A 92 -3.39 30.92 4.57
C PRO A 92 -2.53 31.19 5.80
N THR A 93 -1.44 31.94 5.61
CA THR A 93 -0.92 32.81 6.66
C THR A 93 -2.00 33.85 6.82
N VAL A 94 -2.75 33.78 7.91
CA VAL A 94 -3.87 34.68 8.23
C VAL A 94 -3.56 36.09 7.71
N LEU A 95 -4.51 36.70 6.97
CA LEU A 95 -4.74 38.14 6.76
C LEU A 95 -4.93 38.56 5.27
N GLY A 96 -6.18 38.88 4.92
CA GLY A 96 -6.43 40.16 4.21
C GLY A 96 -6.58 40.17 2.68
N GLY A 97 -6.67 39.05 1.98
CA GLY A 97 -7.06 39.04 0.55
C GLY A 97 -8.59 39.12 0.38
N LYS A 98 -9.10 39.81 -0.65
CA LYS A 98 -10.53 39.90 -1.01
C LYS A 98 -11.22 38.56 -0.79
N ARG A 99 -11.99 38.48 0.30
CA ARG A 99 -12.64 37.24 0.73
C ARG A 99 -13.67 36.88 -0.32
N ASP A 100 -13.60 35.66 -0.82
CA ASP A 100 -14.77 35.02 -1.40
C ASP A 100 -15.89 35.14 -0.36
N SER A 101 -17.01 35.78 -0.70
CA SER A 101 -18.06 36.14 0.27
C SER A 101 -18.64 34.93 0.99
N ASN A 102 -18.42 33.75 0.42
CA ASN A 102 -18.97 32.48 0.86
C ASN A 102 -17.98 31.66 1.69
N LEU A 103 -16.70 32.06 1.80
CA LEU A 103 -15.70 31.32 2.58
C LEU A 103 -15.88 31.61 4.09
N PHE A 104 -16.33 30.60 4.82
CA PHE A 104 -16.49 30.62 6.28
C PHE A 104 -15.15 30.40 7.00
N CYS A 105 -14.37 29.42 6.54
CA CYS A 105 -13.13 29.02 7.17
C CYS A 105 -12.15 28.47 6.13
N SER A 106 -10.85 28.65 6.35
CA SER A 106 -9.80 28.01 5.57
C SER A 106 -8.62 27.75 6.50
N GLN A 107 -8.28 26.47 6.70
CA GLN A 107 -7.21 26.04 7.59
C GLN A 107 -6.42 24.89 6.96
N CYS A 108 -5.19 24.67 7.43
CA CYS A 108 -4.38 23.54 7.04
C CYS A 108 -3.70 22.92 8.25
N CYS A 109 -3.22 21.69 8.05
CA CYS A 109 -2.49 20.95 9.05
C CYS A 109 -1.58 19.92 8.37
N ASP A 110 -0.58 19.44 9.09
CA ASP A 110 0.53 18.63 8.58
C ASP A 110 0.56 17.20 9.17
N GLN A 111 -0.52 16.80 9.84
CA GLN A 111 -0.70 15.45 10.39
C GLN A 111 -1.69 14.67 9.52
N PRO A 112 -1.55 13.34 9.42
CA PRO A 112 -2.56 12.53 8.73
C PRO A 112 -3.94 12.74 9.35
N TRP A 113 -4.99 12.90 8.53
CA TRP A 113 -6.40 12.99 8.99
C TRP A 113 -6.74 14.19 9.89
N CYS A 114 -5.86 15.18 9.98
CA CYS A 114 -6.00 16.29 10.92
C CYS A 114 -7.18 17.23 10.61
N GLN A 115 -7.71 17.17 9.39
CA GLN A 115 -8.81 18.01 8.91
C GLN A 115 -10.05 17.96 9.80
N ALA A 116 -10.30 16.82 10.47
CA ALA A 116 -11.46 16.69 11.36
C ALA A 116 -11.46 17.66 12.57
N THR A 117 -10.30 18.21 12.94
CA THR A 117 -10.17 19.23 14.00
C THR A 117 -10.18 20.67 13.50
N LEU A 118 -10.09 20.84 12.17
CA LEU A 118 -10.06 22.17 11.58
C LEU A 118 -11.46 22.80 11.57
N CYS A 119 -11.50 24.12 11.42
CA CYS A 119 -12.72 24.91 11.29
C CYS A 119 -13.73 24.72 12.43
N GLY A 120 -13.23 24.50 13.65
CA GLY A 120 -14.07 24.28 14.84
C GLY A 120 -14.56 22.84 14.99
N GLY A 121 -14.08 21.92 14.14
CA GLY A 121 -14.34 20.49 14.27
C GLY A 121 -13.78 19.94 15.58
N LYS A 122 -14.49 18.95 16.15
CA LYS A 122 -14.07 18.29 17.40
C LYS A 122 -13.04 17.17 17.18
N GLY A 123 -12.54 17.01 15.96
CA GLY A 123 -11.77 15.83 15.57
C GLY A 123 -12.64 14.60 15.41
N TYR A 124 -12.01 13.45 15.18
CA TYR A 124 -12.65 12.15 15.35
C TYR A 124 -12.73 11.84 16.85
N PRO A 125 -13.89 11.39 17.36
CA PRO A 125 -13.98 11.05 18.77
C PRO A 125 -13.11 9.81 19.06
N ALA A 126 -12.61 9.65 20.29
CA ALA A 126 -11.68 8.56 20.62
C ALA A 126 -12.30 7.15 20.46
N ASP A 127 -13.62 7.08 20.39
CA ASP A 127 -14.47 5.89 20.23
C ASP A 127 -15.01 5.71 18.80
N ARG A 128 -14.52 6.46 17.81
CA ARG A 128 -14.95 6.48 16.38
C ARG A 128 -14.83 5.17 15.59
N GLY A 129 -14.64 4.04 16.25
CA GLY A 129 -14.32 2.79 15.58
C GLY A 129 -12.94 2.82 14.89
N LEU A 130 -12.65 1.70 14.23
CA LEU A 130 -11.43 1.44 13.50
C LEU A 130 -11.62 1.87 12.05
N MET A 131 -10.71 2.64 11.45
CA MET A 131 -10.80 2.99 10.02
C MET A 131 -10.02 1.99 9.17
N CYS A 132 -10.58 1.56 8.05
CA CYS A 132 -9.96 0.60 7.13
C CYS A 132 -10.04 1.10 5.69
N TYR A 133 -9.10 0.69 4.85
CA TYR A 133 -9.25 0.83 3.39
C TYR A 133 -10.41 -0.04 2.90
N ASP A 134 -11.22 0.48 1.98
CA ASP A 134 -12.40 -0.19 1.40
C ASP A 134 -12.41 -0.10 -0.14
N CYS A 135 -11.57 -0.91 -0.76
CA CYS A 135 -11.45 -1.03 -2.21
C CYS A 135 -11.78 -2.46 -2.66
N PRO A 136 -13.08 -2.85 -2.67
CA PRO A 136 -13.53 -4.19 -3.04
C PRO A 136 -13.34 -4.51 -4.53
N GLN A 137 -13.17 -3.50 -5.38
CA GLN A 137 -13.05 -3.63 -6.84
C GLN A 137 -11.75 -4.31 -7.30
N GLY A 138 -10.76 -4.45 -6.43
CA GLY A 138 -9.45 -4.97 -6.79
C GLY A 138 -8.56 -3.89 -7.41
N LEU A 139 -7.42 -3.61 -6.77
CA LEU A 139 -6.42 -2.64 -7.21
C LEU A 139 -5.15 -3.34 -7.70
N ASP A 140 -4.34 -2.63 -8.50
CA ASP A 140 -3.01 -3.12 -8.88
C ASP A 140 -2.01 -3.01 -7.72
N HIS A 141 -2.14 -1.97 -6.90
CA HIS A 141 -1.37 -1.78 -5.66
C HIS A 141 -2.29 -1.40 -4.49
N ALA A 142 -1.97 -1.86 -3.28
CA ALA A 142 -2.74 -1.54 -2.08
C ALA A 142 -2.74 -0.03 -1.74
N GLU A 143 -1.64 0.65 -2.07
CA GLU A 143 -1.45 2.09 -1.87
C GLU A 143 -2.31 2.97 -2.78
N ASP A 144 -2.91 2.40 -3.83
CA ASP A 144 -3.80 3.11 -4.75
C ASP A 144 -5.23 3.23 -4.20
N CYS A 145 -5.51 2.69 -3.00
CA CYS A 145 -6.84 2.76 -2.42
C CYS A 145 -7.16 4.17 -1.92
N ASP A 146 -8.15 4.80 -2.54
CA ASP A 146 -8.60 6.16 -2.29
C ASP A 146 -9.86 6.22 -1.41
N ARG A 147 -10.30 5.09 -0.86
CA ARG A 147 -11.53 4.97 -0.08
C ARG A 147 -11.30 4.33 1.28
N ILE A 148 -11.93 4.91 2.29
CA ILE A 148 -11.94 4.41 3.67
C ILE A 148 -13.36 4.17 4.18
N ILE A 149 -13.45 3.31 5.18
CA ILE A 149 -14.70 2.99 5.87
C ILE A 149 -14.45 2.88 7.38
N GLU A 150 -15.45 3.26 8.16
CA GLU A 150 -15.49 3.05 9.60
C GLU A 150 -15.97 1.63 9.91
N ALA A 151 -15.17 0.88 10.66
CA ALA A 151 -15.50 -0.45 11.14
C ALA A 151 -16.29 -0.38 12.44
N SER A 152 -17.31 -1.23 12.55
CA SER A 152 -18.00 -1.46 13.82
C SER A 152 -17.08 -2.10 14.85
N SER A 153 -17.50 -2.09 16.12
CA SER A 153 -16.70 -2.62 17.24
C SER A 153 -16.37 -4.12 17.12
N ASP A 154 -17.16 -4.87 16.37
CA ASP A 154 -16.99 -6.29 16.07
C ASP A 154 -16.30 -6.58 14.73
N GLN A 155 -15.89 -5.55 13.98
CA GLN A 155 -15.20 -5.65 12.70
C GLN A 155 -13.69 -5.36 12.80
N ALA A 156 -12.94 -5.88 11.84
CA ALA A 156 -11.50 -5.70 11.66
C ALA A 156 -11.21 -5.38 10.19
N CYS A 157 -10.08 -4.71 9.94
CA CYS A 157 -9.62 -4.49 8.58
C CYS A 157 -9.09 -5.80 8.00
N VAL A 158 -9.44 -6.08 6.75
CA VAL A 158 -8.90 -7.22 6.00
C VAL A 158 -8.28 -6.75 4.69
N GLU A 159 -7.20 -7.42 4.32
CA GLU A 159 -6.52 -7.32 3.04
C GLU A 159 -6.37 -8.71 2.45
N SER A 160 -6.60 -8.84 1.14
CA SER A 160 -6.40 -10.09 0.43
C SER A 160 -5.91 -9.87 -0.99
N LEU A 161 -5.12 -10.81 -1.49
CA LEU A 161 -4.76 -10.90 -2.90
C LEU A 161 -5.73 -11.87 -3.59
N VAL A 162 -6.40 -11.40 -4.64
CA VAL A 162 -7.37 -12.18 -5.41
C VAL A 162 -6.88 -12.30 -6.85
N ALA A 163 -6.82 -13.52 -7.36
CA ALA A 163 -6.56 -13.77 -8.78
C ALA A 163 -7.83 -13.50 -9.59
N THR A 164 -7.75 -12.68 -10.63
CA THR A 164 -8.85 -12.43 -11.56
C THR A 164 -8.98 -13.57 -12.57
N ASN A 165 -10.09 -13.59 -13.30
CA ASN A 165 -10.30 -14.54 -14.41
C ASN A 165 -9.25 -14.42 -15.53
N HIS A 166 -8.54 -13.28 -15.60
CA HIS A 166 -7.45 -13.04 -16.55
C HIS A 166 -6.08 -13.44 -15.99
N GLY A 167 -6.03 -14.02 -14.80
CA GLY A 167 -4.78 -14.44 -14.15
C GLY A 167 -3.96 -13.29 -13.56
N THR A 168 -4.50 -12.07 -13.51
CA THR A 168 -3.86 -10.95 -12.82
C THR A 168 -4.15 -11.04 -11.32
N ILE A 169 -3.18 -10.70 -10.48
CA ILE A 169 -3.41 -10.58 -9.03
C ILE A 169 -3.89 -9.16 -8.75
N LYS A 170 -4.95 -9.01 -7.94
CA LYS A 170 -5.48 -7.73 -7.49
C LYS A 170 -5.53 -7.67 -5.97
N TYR A 171 -5.34 -6.47 -5.44
CA TYR A 171 -5.45 -6.14 -4.02
C TYR A 171 -6.88 -5.81 -3.67
N VAL A 172 -7.44 -6.51 -2.69
CA VAL A 172 -8.80 -6.27 -2.19
C VAL A 172 -8.71 -5.95 -0.71
N THR A 173 -9.22 -4.77 -0.34
CA THR A 173 -9.29 -4.28 1.03
C THR A 173 -10.75 -4.09 1.43
N SER A 174 -11.12 -4.52 2.64
CA SER A 174 -12.49 -4.40 3.14
C SER A 174 -12.56 -4.60 4.67
N LEU A 175 -13.78 -4.74 5.18
CA LEU A 175 -14.07 -5.10 6.56
C LEU A 175 -14.52 -6.55 6.69
N ILE A 176 -14.13 -7.19 7.80
CA ILE A 176 -14.61 -8.52 8.17
C ILE A 176 -14.90 -8.58 9.68
N GLY A 177 -15.84 -9.40 10.11
CA GLY A 177 -16.06 -9.64 11.54
C GLY A 177 -14.82 -10.22 12.23
N LYS A 178 -14.46 -9.72 13.41
CA LYS A 178 -13.29 -10.17 14.22
C LYS A 178 -13.30 -11.68 14.43
N ALA A 179 -14.47 -12.27 14.72
CA ALA A 179 -14.61 -13.71 14.88
C ALA A 179 -14.31 -14.51 13.60
N ALA A 180 -14.74 -13.99 12.44
CA ALA A 180 -14.45 -14.60 11.14
C ALA A 180 -12.97 -14.47 10.80
N CYS A 181 -12.36 -13.31 11.08
CA CYS A 181 -10.93 -13.13 10.92
C CYS A 181 -10.11 -14.14 11.76
N SER A 182 -10.41 -14.29 13.07
CA SER A 182 -9.69 -15.22 13.94
C SER A 182 -9.75 -16.67 13.44
N ARG A 183 -10.89 -17.08 12.87
CA ARG A 183 -11.06 -18.41 12.27
C ARG A 183 -10.19 -18.57 11.01
N LEU A 184 -10.19 -17.57 10.13
CA LEU A 184 -9.39 -17.60 8.90
C LEU A 184 -7.89 -17.66 9.21
N MET A 185 -7.41 -16.82 10.14
CA MET A 185 -6.02 -16.85 10.59
C MET A 185 -5.62 -18.18 11.23
N ALA A 186 -6.51 -18.78 12.04
CA ALA A 186 -6.27 -20.09 12.63
C ALA A 186 -6.21 -21.22 11.58
N THR A 187 -6.86 -21.06 10.43
CA THR A 187 -6.85 -22.08 9.37
C THR A 187 -5.59 -21.96 8.51
N ILE A 188 -5.08 -20.75 8.30
CA ILE A 188 -3.86 -20.48 7.50
C ILE A 188 -2.58 -20.87 8.26
N HIS A 189 -2.58 -20.83 9.60
CA HIS A 189 -1.39 -21.15 10.41
C HIS A 189 -1.22 -22.65 10.75
N VAL A 190 -2.16 -23.53 10.40
CA VAL A 190 -2.11 -24.96 10.75
C VAL A 190 -1.71 -25.79 9.53
N ASP A 191 -0.52 -25.51 8.99
CA ASP A 191 0.20 -26.39 8.03
C ASP A 191 1.34 -27.15 8.74
N GLU A 192 1.09 -27.62 9.97
CA GLU A 192 1.90 -28.66 10.63
C GLU A 192 0.99 -29.80 11.12
N ILE A 193 0.20 -30.38 10.21
CA ILE A 193 -0.48 -31.66 10.48
C ILE A 193 0.17 -32.75 9.62
N VAL A 194 1.09 -33.47 10.25
CA VAL A 194 1.62 -34.74 9.74
C VAL A 194 0.46 -35.72 9.52
N GLY A 195 0.18 -36.09 8.26
CA GLY A 195 -0.51 -37.35 7.95
C GLY A 195 -1.81 -37.32 7.14
N LYS A 196 -2.30 -36.18 6.65
CA LYS A 196 -3.37 -36.17 5.62
C LYS A 196 -2.89 -35.41 4.39
N ARG A 197 -3.04 -36.03 3.21
CA ARG A 197 -2.70 -35.44 1.91
C ARG A 197 -3.56 -34.19 1.69
N GLN A 198 -3.04 -33.05 2.15
CA GLN A 198 -3.53 -31.74 1.78
C GLN A 198 -3.30 -31.56 0.29
N SER A 199 -4.36 -31.21 -0.41
CA SER A 199 -4.27 -30.47 -1.66
C SER A 199 -3.39 -29.25 -1.37
N THR A 200 -2.15 -29.30 -1.86
CA THR A 200 -1.14 -28.24 -1.76
C THR A 200 -1.62 -27.09 -2.65
N GLY A 201 -2.61 -26.35 -2.16
CA GLY A 201 -3.31 -25.27 -2.86
C GLY A 201 -3.16 -23.92 -2.17
N SER A 202 -2.33 -23.82 -1.12
CA SER A 202 -1.84 -22.54 -0.56
C SER A 202 -0.76 -21.97 -1.48
N ASN A 203 -1.13 -21.69 -2.73
CA ASN A 203 -0.37 -20.84 -3.61
C ASN A 203 -0.49 -19.38 -3.14
N GLY A 204 0.23 -19.07 -2.06
CA GLY A 204 0.90 -17.78 -1.81
C GLY A 204 0.07 -16.51 -1.61
N LEU A 205 -1.20 -16.44 -2.00
CA LEU A 205 -1.93 -15.18 -1.98
C LEU A 205 -2.08 -14.65 -0.56
N CYS A 206 -1.54 -13.45 -0.32
CA CYS A 206 -1.56 -12.79 0.97
C CYS A 206 -3.00 -12.59 1.44
N TYR A 207 -3.26 -12.98 2.68
CA TYR A 207 -4.50 -12.72 3.39
C TYR A 207 -4.13 -12.30 4.80
N ASN A 208 -4.51 -11.09 5.20
CA ASN A 208 -4.15 -10.52 6.49
C ASN A 208 -5.34 -9.78 7.10
N CYS A 209 -5.47 -9.84 8.43
CA CYS A 209 -6.33 -8.92 9.15
C CYS A 209 -5.55 -8.18 10.21
N CYS A 210 -6.07 -7.02 10.59
CA CYS A 210 -5.45 -6.18 11.58
C CYS A 210 -6.47 -5.27 12.26
N ASN A 211 -6.08 -4.75 13.43
CA ASN A 211 -6.98 -4.02 14.35
C ASN A 211 -6.47 -2.60 14.65
N SER A 212 -5.74 -1.99 13.72
CA SER A 212 -5.26 -0.60 13.84
C SER A 212 -5.65 0.19 12.60
N ASP A 213 -5.81 1.51 12.71
CA ASP A 213 -6.30 2.31 11.59
C ASP A 213 -5.44 2.09 10.33
N LEU A 214 -6.13 1.82 9.20
CA LEU A 214 -5.56 1.73 7.85
C LEU A 214 -4.42 0.72 7.73
N CYS A 215 -4.51 -0.36 8.49
CA CYS A 215 -3.49 -1.39 8.55
C CYS A 215 -3.58 -2.43 7.43
N ASN A 216 -4.67 -2.44 6.66
CA ASN A 216 -4.93 -3.41 5.60
C ASN A 216 -4.28 -3.03 4.27
N ASN A 217 -3.00 -2.66 4.31
CA ASN A 217 -2.15 -2.30 3.16
C ASN A 217 -0.73 -2.91 3.26
N GLN A 218 -0.60 -4.03 3.97
CA GLN A 218 0.66 -4.65 4.35
C GLN A 218 0.97 -5.92 3.52
N CYS A 219 0.10 -6.28 2.56
CA CYS A 219 0.39 -7.36 1.64
C CYS A 219 1.50 -6.96 0.65
N VAL A 220 2.75 -7.22 1.04
CA VAL A 220 3.86 -7.10 0.10
C VAL A 220 3.74 -8.24 -0.92
N SER A 221 3.50 -7.92 -2.19
CA SER A 221 3.60 -8.87 -3.30
C SER A 221 5.06 -9.34 -3.41
N LYS A 222 5.45 -10.35 -2.63
CA LYS A 222 6.78 -10.93 -2.72
C LYS A 222 6.87 -11.75 -4.01
N ASN A 223 7.19 -11.13 -5.15
CA ASN A 223 7.50 -11.80 -6.44
C ASN A 223 6.67 -13.06 -6.70
N GLN A 224 5.36 -12.98 -6.47
CA GLN A 224 4.47 -14.10 -6.76
C GLN A 224 4.06 -13.94 -8.21
N THR A 225 4.88 -14.47 -9.12
CA THR A 225 4.40 -14.81 -10.45
C THR A 225 3.34 -15.88 -10.26
N ALA A 226 2.07 -15.50 -10.24
CA ALA A 226 0.99 -16.46 -10.42
C ALA A 226 1.20 -17.12 -11.80
N GLN A 227 1.65 -18.37 -11.79
CA GLN A 227 1.74 -19.16 -13.02
C GLN A 227 0.31 -19.55 -13.40
N VAL A 228 -0.23 -18.82 -14.35
CA VAL A 228 -1.52 -19.12 -14.99
C VAL A 228 -1.28 -20.25 -15.98
N CYS A 229 -1.95 -21.38 -15.81
CA CYS A 229 -1.95 -22.42 -16.84
C CYS A 229 -2.61 -21.86 -18.09
N GLN A 230 -1.84 -21.63 -19.15
CA GLN A 230 -2.36 -21.39 -20.49
C GLN A 230 -2.51 -22.73 -21.19
N ASP A 231 -3.71 -23.01 -21.70
CA ASP A 231 -4.04 -24.24 -22.40
C ASP A 231 -3.42 -24.19 -23.81
N THR A 232 -2.24 -24.80 -24.00
CA THR A 232 -1.57 -24.85 -25.32
C THR A 232 -2.02 -26.02 -26.19
N GLY A 233 -3.02 -26.81 -25.77
CA GLY A 233 -3.63 -27.86 -26.60
C GLY A 233 -2.71 -29.02 -26.97
N THR A 234 -1.51 -29.11 -26.38
CA THR A 234 -0.57 -30.21 -26.58
C THR A 234 -0.34 -30.92 -25.26
N LEU A 235 -0.53 -32.24 -25.30
CA LEU A 235 -0.40 -33.18 -24.20
C LEU A 235 1.07 -33.28 -23.76
N GLU A 236 1.60 -32.28 -23.06
CA GLU A 236 2.95 -32.32 -22.50
C GLU A 236 2.93 -32.23 -20.97
N THR A 237 3.72 -33.13 -20.41
CA THR A 237 3.99 -33.39 -18.99
C THR A 237 4.06 -32.13 -18.12
N CYS A 238 3.13 -32.00 -17.17
CA CYS A 238 3.28 -31.08 -16.04
C CYS A 238 4.41 -31.57 -15.13
N SER A 239 5.59 -31.00 -15.24
CA SER A 239 6.65 -31.18 -14.25
C SER A 239 6.19 -30.60 -12.90
N LEU A 240 6.13 -31.46 -11.87
CA LEU A 240 5.80 -31.14 -10.49
C LEU A 240 6.80 -30.13 -9.89
N ALA A 241 6.56 -28.85 -10.09
CA ALA A 241 7.10 -27.79 -9.25
C ALA A 241 6.17 -26.58 -9.31
N GLN A 242 5.63 -26.22 -8.14
CA GLN A 242 4.86 -24.99 -7.86
C GLN A 242 3.37 -25.04 -8.27
N GLY A 243 2.50 -24.63 -7.35
CA GLY A 243 1.06 -24.91 -7.40
C GLY A 243 0.32 -24.13 -8.48
N TYR A 244 -0.97 -24.44 -8.64
CA TYR A 244 -1.80 -23.91 -9.72
C TYR A 244 -3.15 -23.42 -9.20
N VAL A 245 -3.73 -22.40 -9.87
CA VAL A 245 -5.10 -21.93 -9.66
C VAL A 245 -5.89 -22.15 -10.95
N CYS A 246 -6.96 -22.94 -10.91
CA CYS A 246 -7.82 -23.21 -12.07
C CYS A 246 -9.01 -22.24 -12.09
N GLY A 247 -9.19 -21.52 -13.19
CA GLY A 247 -10.22 -20.47 -13.35
C GLY A 247 -11.63 -20.95 -13.71
N ASP A 248 -11.84 -22.23 -14.06
CA ASP A 248 -13.17 -22.74 -14.43
C ASP A 248 -13.32 -24.25 -14.16
N LYS A 249 -14.49 -24.69 -13.69
CA LYS A 249 -14.87 -26.10 -13.45
C LYS A 249 -14.85 -26.92 -14.73
N THR A 250 -15.22 -26.32 -15.85
CA THR A 250 -15.31 -26.99 -17.15
C THR A 250 -13.93 -27.37 -17.70
N MET A 251 -12.91 -26.56 -17.38
CA MET A 251 -11.52 -26.79 -17.79
C MET A 251 -10.84 -27.91 -16.97
N ALA A 252 -11.18 -28.04 -15.68
CA ALA A 252 -10.64 -29.10 -14.82
C ALA A 252 -11.12 -30.51 -15.23
N PHE A 253 -12.32 -30.62 -15.81
CA PHE A 253 -12.91 -31.90 -16.22
C PHE A 253 -12.26 -32.48 -17.48
N ASN A 254 -11.93 -31.63 -18.46
CA ASN A 254 -11.37 -32.09 -19.74
C ASN A 254 -9.85 -32.39 -19.70
N ALA A 255 -9.11 -31.84 -18.74
CA ALA A 255 -7.66 -32.02 -18.62
C ALA A 255 -7.24 -33.25 -17.79
N GLY A 256 -8.18 -34.07 -17.28
CA GLY A 256 -7.85 -35.23 -16.44
C GLY A 256 -7.32 -34.89 -15.04
N CYS A 257 -7.43 -33.63 -14.60
CA CYS A 257 -6.91 -33.11 -13.33
C CYS A 257 -7.82 -33.40 -12.10
N LEU A 258 -8.82 -34.27 -12.24
CA LEU A 258 -9.83 -34.56 -11.23
C LEU A 258 -9.28 -35.15 -9.92
N LEU A 259 -8.05 -35.67 -9.90
CA LEU A 259 -7.44 -36.26 -8.69
C LEU A 259 -6.59 -35.28 -7.88
N THR A 260 -6.27 -34.10 -8.40
CA THR A 260 -5.43 -33.09 -7.72
C THR A 260 -6.18 -31.85 -7.27
N CYS A 261 -7.39 -31.63 -7.77
CA CYS A 261 -8.27 -30.55 -7.30
C CYS A 261 -9.35 -31.16 -6.40
N GLY A 262 -9.18 -31.02 -5.09
CA GLY A 262 -10.12 -31.52 -4.09
C GLY A 262 -11.48 -30.82 -4.17
N PHE A 263 -12.35 -31.33 -5.04
CA PHE A 263 -13.78 -31.03 -5.05
C PHE A 263 -14.52 -32.35 -4.82
N CYS A 264 -15.39 -32.38 -3.80
CA CYS A 264 -16.40 -33.42 -3.64
C CYS A 264 -17.45 -33.31 -4.74
#